data_AF-A0A8H5C0Q7-F1
#
_entry.id   AF-A0A8H5C0Q7-F1
#
_cell.length_a   1.000
_cell.length_b   1.000
_cell.length_c   1.000
_cell.angle_alpha   90.00
_cell.angle_beta   90.00
_cell.angle_gamma   90.00
#
_symmetry.space_group_name_H-M   'P 1'
#
loop_
_entity.id
_entity.type
_entity.pdbx_description
1 polymer ?
#
loop_
_entity_poly.entity_id
_entity_poly.type
_entity_poly.pdbx_seq_one_letter_code
_entity_poly.pdbx_strand_id
1 'polypeptide(L)'
;MENVPVGPRELTKEELDAKLASLDNIPLFMKSLPEEESENPMIAALQDLAYEGTPDEVATNFKEQGNEYFKGKRYREAAGFYKQGIDVKPTDAKILIALLNNMAACNLELQNYGSVLKDCSAVLKMDEKSSKAYYRSGQALMSLDRVDEALDCCDRCLAFDPENQGIKALRDRVLKRKEAKEKKERETQERLRKEKEAKAAMQAAFRARNLIDIPKPDGSSNPYQPRFDSEDPSMMVLPVFFLYPQYATSDVIPEFYEDTTFEAHLEQIFPPKGSPSPWDLNGEYTYKNLVIYAMTHRKRLLKVGKKMTLQDIFKAAKGKPGEARDGLEVKDGCITFVVLPKGGEEAKWVEEFKKTREG
;
A
#
# COMPACT_ATOMS: atom_id res chain seq x y z
N MET A 1 -58.05 -26.92 19.51
CA MET A 1 -58.09 -25.56 18.95
C MET A 1 -56.72 -25.29 18.39
N GLU A 2 -56.54 -25.41 17.07
CA GLU A 2 -55.35 -24.89 16.41
C GLU A 2 -55.81 -23.82 15.42
N ASN A 3 -55.41 -22.60 15.73
CA ASN A 3 -55.74 -21.36 15.04
C ASN A 3 -55.04 -21.37 13.67
N VAL A 4 -55.81 -21.48 12.59
CA VAL A 4 -55.31 -21.15 11.25
C VAL A 4 -55.44 -19.63 11.09
N PRO A 5 -54.34 -18.87 10.92
CA PRO A 5 -54.45 -17.44 10.70
C PRO A 5 -54.98 -17.18 9.29
N VAL A 6 -56.23 -16.70 9.22
CA VAL A 6 -56.85 -16.14 8.02
C VAL A 6 -56.30 -14.73 7.85
N GLY A 7 -55.12 -14.62 7.25
CA GLY A 7 -54.49 -13.35 6.89
C GLY A 7 -53.65 -13.52 5.62
N PRO A 8 -53.44 -12.44 4.83
CA PRO A 8 -52.63 -12.52 3.62
C PRO A 8 -51.24 -13.03 3.97
N ARG A 9 -50.87 -14.17 3.38
CA ARG A 9 -49.56 -14.81 3.55
C ARG A 9 -48.48 -13.86 3.06
N GLU A 10 -47.48 -13.60 3.91
CA GLU A 10 -46.28 -12.86 3.52
C GLU A 10 -45.56 -13.66 2.42
N LEU A 11 -45.38 -13.03 1.26
CA LEU A 11 -44.64 -13.59 0.14
C LEU A 11 -43.18 -13.73 0.55
N THR A 12 -42.58 -14.89 0.28
CA THR A 12 -41.13 -15.02 0.41
C THR A 12 -40.46 -14.10 -0.62
N LYS A 13 -39.20 -13.74 -0.37
CA LYS A 13 -38.44 -12.88 -1.29
C LYS A 13 -38.40 -13.45 -2.72
N GLU A 14 -38.26 -14.77 -2.84
CA GLU A 14 -38.26 -15.48 -4.12
C GLU A 14 -39.62 -15.44 -4.83
N GLU A 15 -40.72 -15.59 -4.09
CA GLU A 15 -42.08 -15.48 -4.64
C GLU A 15 -42.41 -14.04 -5.05
N LEU A 16 -41.92 -13.05 -4.31
CA LEU A 16 -42.06 -11.64 -4.64
C LEU A 16 -41.27 -11.28 -5.89
N ASP A 17 -40.01 -11.72 -5.99
CA ASP A 17 -39.16 -11.50 -7.15
C ASP A 17 -39.74 -12.17 -8.41
N ALA A 18 -40.30 -13.39 -8.28
CA ALA A 18 -41.00 -14.07 -9.37
C ALA A 18 -42.27 -13.33 -9.81
N LYS A 19 -43.05 -12.78 -8.87
CA LYS A 19 -44.22 -11.96 -9.20
C LYS A 19 -43.83 -10.66 -9.88
N LEU A 20 -42.79 -9.97 -9.40
CA LEU A 20 -42.27 -8.77 -10.03
C LEU A 20 -41.73 -9.05 -11.45
N ALA A 21 -41.06 -10.19 -11.66
CA ALA A 21 -40.63 -10.63 -12.99
C ALA A 21 -41.83 -10.94 -13.92
N SER A 22 -42.94 -11.46 -13.38
CA SER A 22 -44.15 -11.68 -14.17
C SER A 22 -44.83 -10.37 -14.62
N LEU A 23 -44.69 -9.29 -13.84
CA LEU A 23 -45.21 -7.95 -14.20
C LEU A 23 -44.43 -7.34 -15.36
N ASP A 24 -43.15 -7.68 -15.52
CA ASP A 24 -42.34 -7.24 -16.67
C ASP A 24 -42.87 -7.81 -18.01
N ASN A 25 -43.81 -8.77 -18.00
CA ASN A 25 -44.50 -9.29 -19.19
C ASN A 25 -45.88 -8.63 -19.44
N ILE A 26 -46.31 -7.72 -18.56
CA ILE A 26 -47.58 -7.00 -18.70
C ILE A 26 -47.29 -5.62 -19.29
N PRO A 27 -47.92 -5.25 -20.42
CA PRO A 27 -47.67 -3.99 -21.12
C PRO A 27 -47.67 -2.72 -20.25
N LEU A 28 -48.53 -2.67 -19.22
CA LEU A 28 -48.63 -1.52 -18.32
C LEU A 28 -47.46 -1.41 -17.33
N PHE A 29 -46.75 -2.51 -17.05
CA PHE A 29 -45.68 -2.60 -16.03
C PHE A 29 -44.31 -2.96 -16.61
N MET A 30 -44.20 -3.09 -17.94
CA MET A 30 -42.95 -3.33 -18.65
C MET A 30 -41.91 -2.24 -18.41
N LYS A 31 -40.68 -2.66 -18.09
CA LYS A 31 -39.53 -1.75 -17.99
C LYS A 31 -38.88 -1.45 -19.34
N SER A 32 -39.08 -2.34 -20.31
CA SER A 32 -38.56 -2.23 -21.67
C SER A 32 -39.38 -3.13 -22.61
N LEU A 33 -39.54 -2.72 -23.86
CA LEU A 33 -40.12 -3.57 -24.89
C LEU A 33 -39.14 -4.72 -25.23
N PRO A 34 -39.64 -5.96 -25.47
CA PRO A 34 -38.81 -7.06 -25.95
C PRO A 34 -38.12 -6.72 -27.28
N GLU A 35 -36.91 -7.24 -27.51
CA GLU A 35 -36.16 -7.06 -28.78
C GLU A 35 -36.60 -8.04 -29.88
N GLU A 36 -37.22 -9.17 -29.52
CA GLU A 36 -37.76 -10.17 -30.44
C GLU A 36 -39.26 -9.94 -30.70
N GLU A 37 -39.74 -10.35 -31.88
CA GLU A 37 -41.17 -10.34 -32.20
C GLU A 37 -41.95 -11.12 -31.14
N SER A 38 -42.83 -10.44 -30.41
CA SER A 38 -43.63 -11.06 -29.37
C SER A 38 -44.87 -11.71 -29.99
N GLU A 39 -45.14 -12.97 -29.65
CA GLU A 39 -46.42 -13.62 -30.01
C GLU A 39 -47.63 -12.94 -29.34
N ASN A 40 -47.42 -12.08 -28.33
CA ASN A 40 -48.49 -11.34 -27.67
C ASN A 40 -48.93 -10.15 -28.55
N PRO A 41 -50.19 -10.13 -29.04
CA PRO A 41 -50.67 -9.09 -29.95
C PRO A 41 -50.58 -7.67 -29.38
N MET A 42 -50.68 -7.52 -28.06
CA MET A 42 -50.59 -6.21 -27.40
C MET A 42 -49.14 -5.70 -27.32
N ILE A 43 -48.18 -6.61 -27.15
CA ILE A 43 -46.75 -6.27 -27.15
C ILE A 43 -46.30 -5.97 -28.58
N ALA A 44 -46.74 -6.78 -29.55
CA ALA A 44 -46.48 -6.53 -30.96
C ALA A 44 -47.03 -5.17 -31.41
N ALA A 45 -48.27 -4.83 -31.06
CA ALA A 45 -48.85 -3.52 -31.36
C ALA A 45 -48.09 -2.35 -30.70
N LEU A 46 -47.51 -2.56 -29.51
CA LEU A 46 -46.68 -1.56 -28.84
C LEU A 46 -45.27 -1.44 -29.46
N GLN A 47 -44.70 -2.56 -29.92
CA GLN A 47 -43.45 -2.57 -30.69
C GLN A 47 -43.67 -1.81 -32.00
N ASP A 48 -44.74 -2.10 -32.72
CA ASP A 48 -45.09 -1.40 -33.96
C ASP A 48 -45.26 0.10 -33.72
N LEU A 49 -45.95 0.51 -32.66
CA LEU A 49 -46.12 1.93 -32.30
C LEU A 49 -44.79 2.60 -31.89
N ALA A 50 -43.91 1.89 -31.19
CA ALA A 50 -42.64 2.44 -30.72
C ALA A 50 -41.61 2.60 -31.85
N TYR A 51 -41.69 1.75 -32.88
CA TYR A 51 -40.83 1.79 -34.07
C TYR A 51 -41.58 2.30 -35.32
N GLU A 52 -42.72 2.97 -35.13
CA GLU A 52 -43.50 3.57 -36.22
C GLU A 52 -42.79 4.81 -36.77
N GLY A 53 -42.39 4.77 -38.04
CA GLY A 53 -41.77 5.90 -38.75
C GLY A 53 -40.42 5.56 -39.37
N THR A 54 -39.71 6.59 -39.83
CA THR A 54 -38.35 6.43 -40.35
C THR A 54 -37.35 6.15 -39.22
N PRO A 55 -36.21 5.48 -39.49
CA PRO A 55 -35.18 5.23 -38.47
C PRO A 55 -34.73 6.50 -37.72
N ASP A 56 -34.68 7.64 -38.42
CA ASP A 56 -34.31 8.94 -37.84
C ASP A 56 -35.39 9.50 -36.89
N GLU A 57 -36.67 9.34 -37.22
CA GLU A 57 -37.80 9.74 -36.37
C GLU A 57 -37.87 8.88 -35.10
N VAL A 58 -37.74 7.56 -35.26
CA VAL A 58 -37.74 6.62 -34.14
C VAL A 58 -36.54 6.88 -33.21
N ALA A 59 -35.34 7.07 -33.76
CA ALA A 59 -34.16 7.43 -32.98
C ALA A 59 -34.32 8.78 -32.25
N THR A 60 -35.03 9.73 -32.86
CA THR A 60 -35.34 11.03 -32.24
C THR A 60 -36.32 10.87 -31.07
N ASN A 61 -37.35 10.04 -31.21
CA ASN A 61 -38.28 9.74 -30.13
C ASN A 61 -37.54 9.11 -28.93
N PHE A 62 -36.71 8.09 -29.17
CA PHE A 62 -35.89 7.48 -28.11
C PHE A 62 -34.91 8.47 -27.46
N LYS A 63 -34.31 9.38 -28.23
CA LYS A 63 -33.48 10.47 -27.70
C LYS A 63 -34.28 11.38 -26.76
N GLU A 64 -35.52 11.74 -27.11
CA GLU A 64 -36.38 12.59 -26.29
C GLU A 64 -36.79 11.89 -25.00
N GLN A 65 -37.20 10.62 -25.06
CA GLN A 65 -37.47 9.81 -23.88
C GLN A 65 -36.24 9.74 -22.97
N GLY A 66 -35.07 9.42 -23.53
CA GLY A 66 -33.80 9.40 -22.79
C GLY A 66 -33.48 10.73 -22.11
N ASN A 67 -33.79 11.87 -22.74
CA ASN A 67 -33.59 13.20 -22.16
C ASN A 67 -34.50 13.42 -20.93
N GLU A 68 -35.75 12.94 -20.96
CA GLU A 68 -36.66 13.05 -19.82
C GLU A 68 -36.18 12.23 -18.63
N TYR A 69 -35.73 10.98 -18.85
CA TYR A 69 -35.12 10.18 -17.79
C TYR A 69 -33.80 10.79 -17.28
N PHE A 70 -33.01 11.41 -18.16
CA PHE A 70 -31.78 12.11 -17.78
C PHE A 70 -32.08 13.31 -16.87
N LYS A 71 -33.08 14.13 -17.20
CA LYS A 71 -33.56 15.24 -16.34
C LYS A 71 -34.04 14.71 -14.99
N GLY A 72 -34.70 13.55 -14.99
CA GLY A 72 -35.11 12.81 -13.78
C GLY A 72 -33.96 12.16 -13.00
N LYS A 73 -32.70 12.32 -13.41
CA LYS A 73 -31.49 11.68 -12.84
C LYS A 73 -31.52 10.14 -12.84
N ARG A 74 -32.39 9.56 -13.68
CA ARG A 74 -32.51 8.11 -13.89
C ARG A 74 -31.58 7.69 -15.02
N TYR A 75 -30.28 7.73 -14.74
CA TYR A 75 -29.24 7.63 -15.77
C TYR A 75 -29.15 6.25 -16.42
N ARG A 76 -29.50 5.18 -15.69
CA ARG A 76 -29.47 3.82 -16.23
C ARG A 76 -30.56 3.61 -17.26
N GLU A 77 -31.77 4.09 -16.97
CA GLU A 77 -32.91 4.05 -17.88
C GLU A 77 -32.69 4.98 -19.07
N ALA A 78 -32.17 6.19 -18.84
CA ALA A 78 -31.80 7.11 -19.91
C ALA A 78 -30.79 6.48 -20.90
N ALA A 79 -29.76 5.80 -20.38
CA ALA A 79 -28.80 5.07 -21.21
C ALA A 79 -29.45 3.95 -22.03
N GLY A 80 -30.46 3.27 -21.47
CA GLY A 80 -31.26 2.26 -22.17
C GLY A 80 -31.98 2.84 -23.39
N PHE A 81 -32.68 3.96 -23.23
CA PHE A 81 -33.37 4.63 -24.34
C PHE A 81 -32.39 5.16 -25.39
N TYR A 82 -31.26 5.74 -24.99
CA TYR A 82 -30.24 6.17 -25.96
C TYR A 82 -29.65 4.99 -26.75
N LYS A 83 -29.45 3.85 -26.08
CA LYS A 83 -28.98 2.63 -26.74
C LYS A 83 -30.00 2.15 -27.77
N GLN A 84 -31.29 2.08 -27.42
CA GLN A 84 -32.35 1.74 -28.38
C GLN A 84 -32.36 2.68 -29.59
N GLY A 85 -32.22 3.99 -29.38
CA GLY A 85 -32.10 4.95 -30.47
C GLY A 85 -30.87 4.74 -31.37
N ILE A 86 -29.76 4.23 -30.82
CA ILE A 86 -28.55 3.89 -31.60
C ILE A 86 -28.76 2.58 -32.38
N ASP A 87 -29.42 1.60 -31.76
CA ASP A 87 -29.65 0.27 -32.34
C ASP A 87 -30.58 0.31 -33.57
N VAL A 88 -31.45 1.34 -33.65
CA VAL A 88 -32.28 1.67 -34.84
C VAL A 88 -31.44 2.10 -36.05
N LYS A 89 -30.15 2.43 -35.85
CA LYS A 89 -29.21 2.86 -36.89
C LYS A 89 -29.74 4.05 -37.70
N PRO A 90 -29.92 5.23 -37.06
CA PRO A 90 -30.33 6.44 -37.76
C PRO A 90 -29.36 6.75 -38.91
N THR A 91 -29.93 7.21 -40.02
CA THR A 91 -29.18 7.65 -41.19
C THR A 91 -28.58 9.05 -41.02
N ASP A 92 -29.19 9.90 -40.19
CA ASP A 92 -28.62 11.20 -39.86
C ASP A 92 -27.52 11.10 -38.79
N ALA A 93 -26.28 11.39 -39.20
CA ALA A 93 -25.11 11.43 -38.34
C ALA A 93 -25.27 12.38 -37.14
N LYS A 94 -26.04 13.47 -37.27
CA LYS A 94 -26.28 14.41 -36.15
C LYS A 94 -27.08 13.76 -35.02
N ILE A 95 -28.07 12.93 -35.36
CA ILE A 95 -28.88 12.20 -34.39
C ILE A 95 -28.00 11.18 -33.67
N LEU A 96 -27.18 10.42 -34.43
CA LEU A 96 -26.25 9.45 -33.86
C LEU A 96 -25.22 10.09 -32.93
N ILE A 97 -24.61 11.22 -33.33
CA ILE A 97 -23.67 11.99 -32.50
C ILE A 97 -24.35 12.48 -31.21
N ALA A 98 -25.59 12.94 -31.27
CA ALA A 98 -26.33 13.40 -30.10
C ALA A 98 -26.62 12.25 -29.12
N LEU A 99 -27.08 11.10 -29.64
CA LEU A 99 -27.35 9.90 -28.86
C LEU A 99 -26.09 9.39 -28.15
N LEU A 100 -24.96 9.26 -28.85
CA LEU A 100 -23.69 8.83 -28.26
C LEU A 100 -23.17 9.82 -27.23
N ASN A 101 -23.30 11.12 -27.47
CA ASN A 101 -22.91 12.14 -26.50
C ASN A 101 -23.75 12.08 -25.22
N ASN A 102 -25.06 11.84 -25.34
CA ASN A 102 -25.95 11.73 -24.20
C ASN A 102 -25.74 10.41 -23.44
N MET A 103 -25.50 9.31 -24.16
CA MET A 103 -25.11 8.02 -23.58
C MET A 103 -23.79 8.12 -22.82
N ALA A 104 -22.79 8.81 -23.37
CA ALA A 104 -21.53 9.11 -22.68
C ALA A 104 -21.76 9.95 -21.41
N ALA A 105 -22.71 10.88 -21.41
CA ALA A 105 -23.07 11.65 -20.22
C ALA A 105 -23.69 10.74 -19.13
N CYS A 106 -24.62 9.85 -19.49
CA CYS A 106 -25.17 8.86 -18.57
C CYS A 106 -24.08 7.96 -17.99
N ASN A 107 -23.22 7.42 -18.86
CA ASN A 107 -22.13 6.54 -18.45
C ASN A 107 -21.13 7.25 -17.53
N LEU A 108 -20.92 8.55 -17.68
CA LEU A 108 -20.07 9.33 -16.79
C LEU A 108 -20.69 9.46 -15.40
N GLU A 109 -21.98 9.77 -15.30
CA GLU A 109 -22.72 9.82 -14.03
C GLU A 109 -22.78 8.45 -13.34
N LEU A 110 -22.87 7.37 -14.13
CA LEU A 110 -22.82 5.98 -13.65
C LEU A 110 -21.39 5.49 -13.36
N GLN A 111 -20.36 6.32 -13.55
CA GLN A 111 -18.94 5.97 -13.37
C GLN A 111 -18.45 4.82 -14.25
N ASN A 112 -19.12 4.55 -15.37
CA ASN A 112 -18.72 3.59 -16.38
C ASN A 112 -17.70 4.20 -17.35
N TYR A 113 -16.54 4.59 -16.83
CA TYR A 113 -15.55 5.40 -17.57
C TYR A 113 -15.05 4.75 -18.86
N GLY A 114 -14.91 3.42 -18.90
CA GLY A 114 -14.54 2.69 -20.12
C GLY A 114 -15.56 2.87 -21.25
N SER A 115 -16.86 2.82 -20.93
CA SER A 115 -17.94 3.05 -21.89
C SER A 115 -17.96 4.50 -22.37
N VAL A 116 -17.74 5.47 -21.47
CA VAL A 116 -17.61 6.89 -21.84
C VAL A 116 -16.54 7.08 -22.92
N LEU A 117 -15.36 6.48 -22.75
CA LEU A 117 -14.27 6.61 -23.73
C LEU A 117 -14.61 5.95 -25.07
N LYS A 118 -15.33 4.82 -25.06
CA LYS A 118 -15.81 4.17 -26.29
C LYS A 118 -16.79 5.06 -27.03
N ASP A 119 -17.78 5.61 -26.32
CA ASP A 119 -18.83 6.45 -26.89
C ASP A 119 -18.26 7.78 -27.41
N CYS A 120 -17.40 8.43 -26.62
CA CYS A 120 -16.72 9.66 -27.05
C CYS A 120 -15.76 9.42 -28.22
N SER A 121 -15.06 8.28 -28.28
CA SER A 121 -14.24 7.92 -29.44
C SER A 121 -15.08 7.74 -30.69
N ALA A 122 -16.25 7.12 -30.59
CA ALA A 122 -17.18 7.00 -31.72
C ALA A 122 -17.68 8.38 -32.18
N VAL A 123 -18.01 9.28 -31.26
CA VAL A 123 -18.35 10.68 -31.58
C VAL A 123 -17.20 11.38 -32.31
N LEU A 124 -15.98 11.30 -31.78
CA LEU A 124 -14.82 11.99 -32.34
C LEU A 124 -14.40 11.48 -33.73
N LYS A 125 -14.79 10.25 -34.10
CA LYS A 125 -14.61 9.74 -35.47
C LYS A 125 -15.56 10.38 -36.48
N MET A 126 -16.72 10.87 -36.04
CA MET A 126 -17.72 11.51 -36.89
C MET A 126 -17.66 13.04 -36.81
N ASP A 127 -17.34 13.56 -35.64
CA ASP A 127 -17.15 14.98 -35.33
C ASP A 127 -15.87 15.17 -34.52
N GLU A 128 -14.77 15.38 -35.25
CA GLU A 128 -13.44 15.60 -34.66
C GLU A 128 -13.37 16.87 -33.80
N LYS A 129 -14.32 17.82 -33.96
CA LYS A 129 -14.34 19.10 -33.24
C LYS A 129 -15.40 19.13 -32.14
N SER A 130 -15.74 17.97 -31.59
CA SER A 130 -16.74 17.87 -30.53
C SER A 130 -16.17 18.22 -29.14
N SER A 131 -16.29 19.48 -28.70
CA SER A 131 -15.81 19.90 -27.37
C SER A 131 -16.44 19.10 -26.23
N LYS A 132 -17.70 18.65 -26.39
CA LYS A 132 -18.41 17.82 -25.40
C LYS A 132 -17.78 16.44 -25.24
N ALA A 133 -17.36 15.82 -26.34
CA ALA A 133 -16.72 14.50 -26.31
C ALA A 133 -15.32 14.57 -25.66
N TYR A 134 -14.54 15.61 -25.98
CA TYR A 134 -13.25 15.85 -25.32
C TYR A 134 -13.41 16.11 -23.81
N TYR A 135 -14.39 16.94 -23.42
CA TYR A 135 -14.64 17.24 -22.01
C TYR A 135 -14.96 15.96 -21.20
N ARG A 136 -15.90 15.14 -21.70
CA ARG A 136 -16.28 13.89 -21.02
C ARG A 136 -15.15 12.86 -21.03
N SER A 137 -14.39 12.76 -22.12
CA SER A 137 -13.21 11.89 -22.19
C SER A 137 -12.15 12.30 -21.15
N GLY A 138 -11.85 13.59 -21.05
CA GLY A 138 -10.91 14.11 -20.06
C GLY A 138 -11.38 13.86 -18.62
N GLN A 139 -12.69 14.00 -18.33
CA GLN A 139 -13.25 13.65 -17.02
C GLN A 139 -13.12 12.16 -16.71
N ALA A 140 -13.46 11.28 -17.66
CA ALA A 140 -13.33 9.84 -17.51
C ALA A 140 -11.86 9.40 -17.33
N LEU A 141 -10.93 9.99 -18.08
CA LEU A 141 -9.49 9.71 -17.96
C LEU A 141 -8.92 10.18 -16.62
N MET A 142 -9.37 11.34 -16.12
CA MET A 142 -9.04 11.78 -14.76
C MET A 142 -9.48 10.77 -13.70
N SER A 143 -10.69 10.22 -13.81
CA SER A 143 -11.20 9.21 -12.88
C SER A 143 -10.46 7.87 -12.97
N LEU A 144 -9.85 7.57 -14.12
CA LEU A 144 -9.01 6.40 -14.35
C LEU A 144 -7.52 6.62 -13.99
N ASP A 145 -7.18 7.78 -13.41
CA ASP A 145 -5.79 8.22 -13.12
C ASP A 145 -4.85 8.24 -14.36
N ARG A 146 -5.44 8.33 -15.57
CA ARG A 146 -4.74 8.46 -16.86
C ARG A 146 -4.53 9.93 -17.20
N VAL A 147 -3.73 10.59 -16.37
CA VAL A 147 -3.57 12.06 -16.34
C VAL A 147 -3.02 12.62 -17.65
N ASP A 148 -2.02 11.99 -18.26
CA ASP A 148 -1.40 12.49 -19.50
C ASP A 148 -2.37 12.46 -20.69
N GLU A 149 -3.18 11.41 -20.80
CA GLU A 149 -4.18 11.30 -21.86
C GLU A 149 -5.34 12.29 -21.65
N ALA A 150 -5.70 12.57 -20.39
CA ALA A 150 -6.67 13.62 -20.08
C ALA A 150 -6.17 15.00 -20.50
N LEU A 151 -4.86 15.26 -20.36
CA LEU A 151 -4.23 16.51 -20.77
C LEU A 151 -4.23 16.65 -22.29
N ASP A 152 -3.85 15.59 -23.01
CA ASP A 152 -3.93 15.53 -24.49
C ASP A 152 -5.35 15.79 -24.99
N CYS A 153 -6.38 15.22 -24.34
CA CYS A 153 -7.78 15.53 -24.68
C CYS A 153 -8.12 17.02 -24.51
N CYS A 154 -7.64 17.65 -23.44
CA CYS A 154 -7.86 19.08 -23.21
C CYS A 154 -7.13 19.93 -24.24
N ASP A 155 -5.87 19.63 -24.52
CA ASP A 155 -5.03 20.39 -25.46
C ASP A 155 -5.58 20.30 -26.89
N ARG A 156 -6.01 19.12 -27.34
CA ARG A 156 -6.67 18.94 -28.64
C ARG A 156 -7.97 19.74 -28.75
N CYS A 157 -8.77 19.78 -27.69
CA CYS A 157 -9.99 20.58 -27.67
C CYS A 157 -9.70 22.09 -27.74
N LEU A 158 -8.73 22.57 -26.95
CA LEU A 158 -8.35 23.98 -26.93
C LEU A 158 -7.67 24.43 -28.24
N ALA A 159 -7.13 23.51 -29.04
CA ALA A 159 -6.56 23.82 -30.35
C ALA A 159 -7.60 24.34 -31.35
N PHE A 160 -8.86 23.87 -31.28
CA PHE A 160 -9.94 24.35 -32.15
C PHE A 160 -11.01 25.19 -31.43
N ASP A 161 -11.14 25.08 -30.11
CA ASP A 161 -12.05 25.86 -29.27
C ASP A 161 -11.29 26.50 -28.08
N PRO A 162 -10.46 27.53 -28.34
CA PRO A 162 -9.59 28.12 -27.32
C PRO A 162 -10.35 28.86 -26.22
N GLU A 163 -11.62 29.22 -26.42
CA GLU A 163 -12.43 29.97 -25.46
C GLU A 163 -13.28 29.09 -24.54
N ASN A 164 -13.15 27.75 -24.66
CA ASN A 164 -13.89 26.81 -23.85
C ASN A 164 -13.47 26.83 -22.38
N GLN A 165 -14.23 27.56 -21.56
CA GLN A 165 -13.97 27.69 -20.12
C GLN A 165 -14.06 26.35 -19.37
N GLY A 166 -14.95 25.45 -19.80
CA GLY A 166 -15.09 24.12 -19.20
C GLY A 166 -13.84 23.28 -19.37
N ILE A 167 -13.25 23.29 -20.57
CA ILE A 167 -12.00 22.58 -20.86
C ILE A 167 -10.81 23.24 -20.17
N LYS A 168 -10.72 24.59 -20.14
CA LYS A 168 -9.67 25.29 -19.38
C LYS A 168 -9.68 24.86 -17.90
N ALA A 169 -10.86 24.86 -17.27
CA ALA A 169 -11.00 24.43 -15.88
C ALA A 169 -10.66 22.94 -15.68
N LEU A 170 -11.00 22.07 -16.64
CA LEU A 170 -10.62 20.66 -16.59
C LEU A 170 -9.10 20.51 -16.71
N ARG A 171 -8.47 21.20 -17.66
CA ARG A 171 -7.02 21.21 -17.88
C ARG A 171 -6.27 21.62 -16.64
N ASP A 172 -6.70 22.68 -15.95
CA ASP A 172 -6.10 23.13 -14.70
C ASP A 172 -6.18 22.06 -13.60
N ARG A 173 -7.31 21.34 -13.52
CA ARG A 173 -7.46 20.21 -12.59
C ARG A 173 -6.54 19.04 -12.95
N VAL A 174 -6.41 18.73 -14.23
CA VAL A 174 -5.50 17.69 -14.75
C VAL A 174 -4.05 18.06 -14.41
N LEU A 175 -3.64 19.31 -14.65
CA LEU A 175 -2.28 19.76 -14.39
C LEU A 175 -1.93 19.70 -12.89
N LYS A 176 -2.83 20.18 -12.02
CA LYS A 176 -2.66 20.05 -10.55
C LYS A 176 -2.53 18.58 -10.12
N ARG A 177 -3.31 17.68 -10.73
CA ARG A 177 -3.24 16.24 -10.47
C ARG A 177 -1.91 15.65 -10.93
N LYS A 178 -1.39 16.08 -12.08
CA LYS A 178 -0.08 15.69 -12.62
C LYS A 178 1.06 16.10 -11.69
N GLU A 179 1.10 17.37 -11.33
CA GLU A 179 2.12 17.92 -10.42
C GLU A 179 2.13 17.19 -9.06
N ALA A 180 0.95 16.89 -8.50
CA ALA A 180 0.84 16.14 -7.25
C ALA A 180 1.36 14.71 -7.37
N LYS A 181 1.11 14.04 -8.50
CA LYS A 181 1.58 12.67 -8.78
C LYS A 181 3.10 12.65 -8.93
N GLU A 182 3.65 13.52 -9.77
CA GLU A 182 5.11 13.65 -9.98
C GLU A 182 5.84 14.03 -8.69
N LYS A 183 5.28 14.93 -7.87
CA LYS A 183 5.84 15.28 -6.56
C LYS A 183 5.92 14.06 -5.64
N LYS A 184 4.82 13.29 -5.52
CA LYS A 184 4.76 12.09 -4.69
C LYS A 184 5.73 11.00 -5.16
N GLU A 185 5.85 10.82 -6.47
CA GLU A 185 6.81 9.89 -7.07
C GLU A 185 8.24 10.29 -6.75
N ARG A 186 8.59 11.58 -6.92
CA ARG A 186 9.91 12.11 -6.56
C ARG A 186 10.24 11.93 -5.08
N GLU A 187 9.31 12.25 -4.19
CA GLU A 187 9.48 12.05 -2.73
C GLU A 187 9.68 10.57 -2.38
N THR A 188 8.94 9.67 -3.03
CA THR A 188 9.06 8.23 -2.83
C THR A 188 10.42 7.72 -3.31
N GLN A 189 10.87 8.17 -4.49
CA GLN A 189 12.18 7.82 -5.04
C GLN A 189 13.32 8.34 -4.17
N GLU A 190 13.22 9.58 -3.67
CA GLU A 190 14.22 10.15 -2.77
C GLU A 190 14.31 9.38 -1.45
N ARG A 191 13.16 9.00 -0.86
CA ARG A 191 13.11 8.17 0.35
C ARG A 191 13.78 6.81 0.12
N LEU A 192 13.45 6.12 -0.98
CA LEU A 192 14.06 4.84 -1.34
C LEU A 192 15.57 4.97 -1.58
N ARG A 193 16.01 6.07 -2.19
CA ARG A 193 17.43 6.36 -2.38
C ARG A 193 18.14 6.54 -1.04
N LYS A 194 17.61 7.38 -0.14
CA LYS A 194 18.16 7.61 1.20
C LYS A 194 18.20 6.33 2.02
N GLU A 195 17.15 5.51 1.98
CA GLU A 195 17.10 4.22 2.68
C GLU A 195 18.17 3.24 2.14
N LYS A 196 18.34 3.17 0.82
CA LYS A 196 19.38 2.35 0.19
C LYS A 196 20.78 2.83 0.53
N GLU A 197 21.01 4.15 0.51
CA GLU A 197 22.28 4.78 0.90
C GLU A 197 22.58 4.52 2.38
N ALA A 198 21.61 4.70 3.28
CA ALA A 198 21.75 4.42 4.71
C ALA A 198 22.02 2.94 4.99
N LYS A 199 21.32 2.02 4.32
CA LYS A 199 21.56 0.58 4.43
C LYS A 199 22.95 0.19 3.93
N ALA A 200 23.40 0.77 2.81
CA ALA A 200 24.74 0.54 2.29
C ALA A 200 25.83 1.08 3.23
N ALA A 201 25.64 2.29 3.78
CA ALA A 201 26.54 2.89 4.77
C ALA A 201 26.62 2.02 6.04
N MET A 202 25.48 1.55 6.56
CA MET A 202 25.43 0.64 7.71
C MET A 202 26.18 -0.67 7.44
N GLN A 203 25.95 -1.28 6.27
CA GLN A 203 26.66 -2.50 5.88
C GLN A 203 28.18 -2.27 5.72
N ALA A 204 28.59 -1.12 5.19
CA ALA A 204 30.00 -0.76 5.07
C ALA A 204 30.63 -0.59 6.45
N ALA A 205 29.95 0.08 7.38
CA ALA A 205 30.41 0.28 8.75
C ALA A 205 30.54 -1.05 9.51
N PHE A 206 29.58 -1.97 9.36
CA PHE A 206 29.67 -3.31 9.92
C PHE A 206 30.86 -4.09 9.36
N ARG A 207 31.12 -3.99 8.06
CA ARG A 207 32.29 -4.62 7.43
C ARG A 207 33.60 -4.06 7.97
N ALA A 208 33.71 -2.74 8.08
CA ALA A 208 34.91 -2.09 8.62
C ALA A 208 35.22 -2.50 10.07
N ARG A 209 34.18 -2.82 10.85
CA ARG A 209 34.26 -3.21 12.27
C ARG A 209 34.25 -4.71 12.51
N ASN A 210 34.34 -5.53 11.46
CA ASN A 210 34.22 -6.99 11.55
C ASN A 210 32.95 -7.43 12.30
N LEU A 211 31.83 -6.73 12.09
CA LEU A 211 30.52 -7.11 12.61
C LEU A 211 29.79 -8.01 11.61
N ILE A 212 29.10 -9.02 12.11
CA ILE A 212 28.32 -9.97 11.33
C ILE A 212 26.87 -9.83 11.75
N ASP A 213 26.07 -9.26 10.86
CA ASP A 213 24.64 -9.07 11.06
C ASP A 213 23.90 -10.41 10.93
N ILE A 214 23.19 -10.81 11.99
CA ILE A 214 22.39 -12.03 12.04
C ILE A 214 20.92 -11.61 12.17
N PRO A 215 20.15 -11.62 11.07
CA PRO A 215 18.75 -11.26 11.11
C PRO A 215 17.95 -12.34 11.84
N LYS A 216 16.91 -11.93 12.58
CA LYS A 216 15.98 -12.86 13.20
C LYS A 216 15.09 -13.55 12.15
N PRO A 217 14.83 -14.86 12.28
CA PRO A 217 13.91 -15.58 11.40
C PRO A 217 12.44 -15.14 11.55
N ASP A 218 12.05 -14.70 12.76
CA ASP A 218 10.66 -14.41 13.13
C ASP A 218 10.18 -13.02 12.69
N GLY A 219 11.09 -12.18 12.16
CA GLY A 219 10.79 -10.81 11.75
C GLY A 219 10.44 -9.86 12.90
N SER A 220 10.60 -10.27 14.17
CA SER A 220 10.47 -9.38 15.31
C SER A 220 11.57 -8.31 15.23
N SER A 221 11.19 -7.04 15.46
CA SER A 221 12.14 -5.93 15.46
C SER A 221 12.52 -5.59 16.89
N ASN A 222 13.81 -5.64 17.20
CA ASN A 222 14.34 -4.98 18.39
C ASN A 222 14.01 -3.48 18.35
N PRO A 223 13.49 -2.89 19.45
CA PRO A 223 13.35 -1.43 19.55
C PRO A 223 14.69 -0.69 19.51
N TYR A 224 15.79 -1.36 19.87
CA TYR A 224 17.13 -0.81 19.82
C TYR A 224 17.86 -1.30 18.59
N GLN A 225 18.23 -0.38 17.69
CA GLN A 225 18.97 -0.70 16.47
C GLN A 225 20.29 0.07 16.41
N PRO A 226 21.33 -0.51 15.77
CA PRO A 226 22.58 0.18 15.47
C PRO A 226 22.33 1.45 14.67
N ARG A 227 23.00 2.53 15.05
CA ARG A 227 22.92 3.81 14.35
C ARG A 227 24.27 4.50 14.34
N PHE A 228 24.38 5.52 13.49
CA PHE A 228 25.48 6.47 13.57
C PHE A 228 25.14 7.55 14.59
N ASP A 229 26.16 8.10 15.23
CA ASP A 229 25.99 9.27 16.08
C ASP A 229 25.52 10.48 15.25
N SER A 230 24.73 11.37 15.86
CA SER A 230 24.17 12.53 15.18
C SER A 230 25.17 13.67 14.98
N GLU A 231 26.18 13.77 15.86
CA GLU A 231 27.23 14.80 15.81
C GLU A 231 28.46 14.28 15.05
N ASP A 232 28.81 13.00 15.22
CA ASP A 232 29.91 12.33 14.50
C ASP A 232 29.41 11.11 13.70
N PRO A 233 29.10 11.28 12.39
CA PRO A 233 28.66 10.18 11.53
C PRO A 233 29.69 9.06 11.32
N SER A 234 30.95 9.24 11.74
CA SER A 234 31.96 8.18 11.70
C SER A 234 31.83 7.21 12.87
N MET A 235 31.24 7.67 13.98
CA MET A 235 31.05 6.91 15.20
C MET A 235 29.76 6.09 15.14
N MET A 236 29.88 4.83 15.55
CA MET A 236 28.72 3.94 15.69
C MET A 236 28.28 3.84 17.15
N VAL A 237 26.97 3.91 17.34
CA VAL A 237 26.30 3.63 18.60
C VAL A 237 25.58 2.29 18.45
N LEU A 238 25.96 1.32 19.27
CA LEU A 238 25.51 -0.06 19.17
C LEU A 238 24.73 -0.43 20.43
N PRO A 239 23.54 -1.03 20.30
CA PRO A 239 22.87 -1.67 21.42
C PRO A 239 23.67 -2.87 21.93
N VAL A 240 23.85 -2.96 23.25
CA VAL A 240 24.61 -4.03 23.90
C VAL A 240 23.77 -4.72 24.97
N PHE A 241 23.76 -6.05 24.96
CA PHE A 241 23.24 -6.88 26.04
C PHE A 241 24.38 -7.35 26.93
N PHE A 242 24.26 -7.10 28.24
CA PHE A 242 25.03 -7.82 29.25
C PHE A 242 24.20 -8.97 29.78
N LEU A 243 24.65 -10.18 29.51
CA LEU A 243 24.04 -11.41 30.00
C LEU A 243 24.73 -11.84 31.29
N TYR A 244 23.94 -12.23 32.28
CA TYR A 244 24.39 -12.75 33.58
C TYR A 244 23.90 -14.20 33.73
N PRO A 245 24.61 -15.19 33.16
CA PRO A 245 24.12 -16.57 33.07
C PRO A 245 23.80 -17.23 34.40
N GLN A 246 24.56 -16.92 35.47
CA GLN A 246 24.36 -17.48 36.81
C GLN A 246 22.93 -17.30 37.33
N TYR A 247 22.29 -16.19 36.97
CA TYR A 247 20.92 -15.84 37.39
C TYR A 247 19.93 -15.76 36.23
N ALA A 248 20.32 -16.18 35.03
CA ALA A 248 19.51 -16.12 33.81
C ALA A 248 18.85 -14.75 33.56
N THR A 249 19.57 -13.67 33.88
CA THR A 249 19.09 -12.29 33.73
C THR A 249 20.02 -11.50 32.82
N SER A 250 19.58 -10.32 32.37
CA SER A 250 20.34 -9.46 31.46
C SER A 250 19.97 -8.00 31.60
N ASP A 251 20.94 -7.13 31.34
CA ASP A 251 20.71 -5.69 31.13
C ASP A 251 20.88 -5.32 29.66
N VAL A 252 20.12 -4.32 29.22
CA VAL A 252 20.24 -3.72 27.90
C VAL A 252 20.83 -2.33 28.05
N ILE A 253 21.88 -2.06 27.28
CA ILE A 253 22.45 -0.74 27.09
C ILE A 253 22.06 -0.30 25.68
N PRO A 254 20.99 0.52 25.52
CA PRO A 254 20.52 0.94 24.20
C PRO A 254 21.56 1.69 23.39
N GLU A 255 22.42 2.45 24.07
CA GLU A 255 23.38 3.37 23.47
C GLU A 255 24.78 3.09 24.01
N PHE A 256 25.48 2.15 23.38
CA PHE A 256 26.89 1.90 23.66
C PHE A 256 27.72 2.58 22.58
N TYR A 257 28.38 3.68 22.94
CA TYR A 257 29.32 4.38 22.06
C TYR A 257 30.60 3.56 21.92
N GLU A 258 31.10 3.41 20.70
CA GLU A 258 32.15 2.43 20.42
C GLU A 258 33.52 2.74 21.07
N ASP A 259 33.74 3.98 21.47
CA ASP A 259 34.94 4.49 22.15
C ASP A 259 34.79 4.55 23.68
N THR A 260 33.59 4.28 24.19
CA THR A 260 33.34 4.22 25.63
C THR A 260 33.87 2.89 26.19
N THR A 261 34.46 2.95 27.38
CA THR A 261 35.03 1.77 28.03
C THR A 261 33.94 0.93 28.68
N PHE A 262 34.15 -0.39 28.74
CA PHE A 262 33.25 -1.27 29.50
C PHE A 262 33.20 -0.90 31.00
N GLU A 263 34.30 -0.37 31.54
CA GLU A 263 34.41 0.14 32.90
C GLU A 263 33.35 1.21 33.20
N ALA A 264 33.20 2.21 32.33
CA ALA A 264 32.23 3.29 32.52
C ALA A 264 30.78 2.76 32.61
N HIS A 265 30.41 1.84 31.73
CA HIS A 265 29.08 1.23 31.75
C HIS A 265 28.88 0.31 32.97
N LEU A 266 29.89 -0.49 33.33
CA LEU A 266 29.80 -1.35 34.51
C LEU A 266 29.72 -0.57 35.82
N GLU A 267 30.38 0.58 35.95
CA GLU A 267 30.24 1.45 37.13
C GLU A 267 28.84 2.06 37.24
N GLN A 268 28.18 2.32 36.11
CA GLN A 268 26.81 2.81 36.11
C GLN A 268 25.80 1.72 36.50
N ILE A 269 25.99 0.49 35.99
CA ILE A 269 25.10 -0.65 36.27
C ILE A 269 25.35 -1.20 37.70
N PHE A 270 26.62 -1.30 38.10
CA PHE A 270 27.06 -1.85 39.39
C PHE A 270 27.86 -0.79 40.19
N PRO A 271 27.19 0.24 40.75
CA PRO A 271 27.86 1.35 41.42
C PRO A 271 28.71 0.89 42.62
N PRO A 272 29.97 1.37 42.76
CA PRO A 272 30.88 0.91 43.82
C PRO A 272 30.40 1.15 45.26
N LYS A 273 29.48 2.10 45.46
CA LYS A 273 28.90 2.46 46.77
C LYS A 273 27.39 2.19 46.83
N GLY A 274 26.85 1.43 45.89
CA GLY A 274 25.43 1.06 45.87
C GLY A 274 25.14 -0.24 46.60
N SER A 275 23.87 -0.46 46.91
CA SER A 275 23.38 -1.78 47.33
C SER A 275 23.49 -2.77 46.16
N PRO A 276 23.77 -4.06 46.42
CA PRO A 276 23.73 -5.10 45.38
C PRO A 276 22.38 -5.12 44.67
N SER A 277 22.38 -5.52 43.40
CA SER A 277 21.14 -5.70 42.64
C SER A 277 20.24 -6.74 43.33
N PRO A 278 18.90 -6.59 43.32
CA PRO A 278 18.01 -7.48 44.08
C PRO A 278 18.11 -8.97 43.72
N TRP A 279 18.56 -9.28 42.50
CA TRP A 279 18.76 -10.64 42.00
C TRP A 279 20.14 -11.24 42.37
N ASP A 280 21.10 -10.42 42.81
CA ASP A 280 22.44 -10.86 43.21
C ASP A 280 22.43 -11.31 44.68
N LEU A 281 21.88 -12.50 44.91
CA LEU A 281 21.66 -13.06 46.26
C LEU A 281 22.97 -13.18 47.08
N ASN A 282 24.11 -13.37 46.41
CA ASN A 282 25.41 -13.56 47.04
C ASN A 282 26.24 -12.26 47.12
N GLY A 283 25.78 -11.17 46.49
CA GLY A 283 26.53 -9.92 46.41
C GLY A 283 27.84 -10.03 45.62
N GLU A 284 27.91 -10.96 44.65
CA GLU A 284 29.14 -11.28 43.92
C GLU A 284 29.36 -10.36 42.71
N TYR A 285 28.30 -9.75 42.18
CA TYR A 285 28.32 -8.86 41.01
C TYR A 285 28.73 -7.44 41.40
N THR A 286 29.93 -7.32 41.93
CA THR A 286 30.55 -6.02 42.23
C THR A 286 31.47 -5.58 41.11
N TYR A 287 31.49 -4.29 40.80
CA TYR A 287 32.34 -3.72 39.75
C TYR A 287 33.77 -4.27 39.75
N LYS A 288 34.42 -4.46 40.92
CA LYS A 288 35.80 -5.01 41.02
C LYS A 288 35.90 -6.50 40.66
N ASN A 289 34.88 -7.28 41.00
CA ASN A 289 34.87 -8.73 40.88
C ASN A 289 34.37 -9.25 39.52
N LEU A 290 33.92 -8.39 38.62
CA LEU A 290 33.40 -8.85 37.32
C LEU A 290 34.50 -9.17 36.29
N VAL A 291 34.20 -10.11 35.40
CA VAL A 291 34.87 -10.40 34.13
C VAL A 291 33.86 -10.37 33.00
N ILE A 292 34.33 -10.00 31.81
CA ILE A 292 33.50 -9.85 30.63
C ILE A 292 34.05 -10.76 29.54
N TYR A 293 33.16 -11.45 28.83
CA TYR A 293 33.50 -12.30 27.71
C TYR A 293 32.67 -11.91 26.47
N ALA A 294 33.32 -11.91 25.32
CA ALA A 294 32.69 -11.77 24.02
C ALA A 294 32.83 -13.07 23.23
N MET A 295 31.81 -13.39 22.45
CA MET A 295 31.82 -14.52 21.54
C MET A 295 31.86 -14.03 20.10
N THR A 296 32.74 -14.61 19.31
CA THR A 296 32.80 -14.37 17.87
C THR A 296 31.89 -15.34 17.11
N HIS A 297 31.58 -15.02 15.85
CA HIS A 297 30.76 -15.85 14.97
C HIS A 297 31.33 -17.26 14.79
N ARG A 298 32.67 -17.39 14.73
CA ARG A 298 33.33 -18.70 14.67
C ARG A 298 33.55 -19.34 16.06
N LYS A 299 32.75 -18.96 17.05
CA LYS A 299 32.75 -19.48 18.42
C LYS A 299 34.11 -19.36 19.15
N ARG A 300 34.94 -18.36 18.81
CA ARG A 300 36.09 -17.99 19.66
C ARG A 300 35.61 -17.16 20.85
N LEU A 301 36.18 -17.46 22.01
CA LEU A 301 35.91 -16.74 23.25
C LEU A 301 37.00 -15.71 23.49
N LEU A 302 36.61 -14.45 23.67
CA LEU A 302 37.51 -13.33 23.93
C LEU A 302 37.27 -12.82 25.36
N LYS A 303 38.32 -12.79 26.18
CA LYS A 303 38.25 -12.14 27.49
C LYS A 303 38.41 -10.63 27.30
N VAL A 304 37.39 -9.87 27.70
CA VAL A 304 37.31 -8.41 27.52
C VAL A 304 37.82 -7.73 28.78
N GLY A 305 38.84 -6.90 28.63
CA GLY A 305 39.34 -6.04 29.71
C GLY A 305 38.39 -4.87 29.95
N LYS A 306 38.17 -4.48 31.22
CA LYS A 306 37.25 -3.39 31.57
C LYS A 306 37.61 -2.04 30.94
N LYS A 307 38.92 -1.78 30.77
CA LYS A 307 39.43 -0.55 30.14
C LYS A 307 39.38 -0.57 28.61
N MET A 308 39.02 -1.70 28.00
CA MET A 308 38.87 -1.78 26.55
C MET A 308 37.58 -1.08 26.12
N THR A 309 37.51 -0.73 24.84
CA THR A 309 36.31 -0.20 24.18
C THR A 309 35.77 -1.21 23.17
N LEU A 310 34.59 -0.98 22.59
CA LEU A 310 34.11 -1.83 21.49
C LEU A 310 35.06 -1.82 20.30
N GLN A 311 35.67 -0.67 19.98
CA GLN A 311 36.67 -0.55 18.92
C GLN A 311 37.84 -1.52 19.11
N ASP A 312 38.30 -1.72 20.35
CA ASP A 312 39.36 -2.68 20.65
C ASP A 312 38.89 -4.12 20.43
N ILE A 313 37.65 -4.42 20.81
CA ILE A 313 37.07 -5.76 20.62
C ILE A 313 36.85 -6.07 19.14
N PHE A 314 36.42 -5.10 18.33
CA PHE A 314 36.29 -5.26 16.87
C PHE A 314 37.61 -5.65 16.21
N LYS A 315 38.73 -5.10 16.70
CA LYS A 315 40.08 -5.47 16.24
C LYS A 315 40.47 -6.86 16.71
N ALA A 316 40.21 -7.20 17.97
CA ALA A 316 40.52 -8.52 18.54
C ALA A 316 39.67 -9.66 17.95
N ALA A 317 38.42 -9.38 17.59
CA ALA A 317 37.47 -10.31 17.01
C ALA A 317 37.72 -10.59 15.52
N LYS A 318 38.60 -9.83 14.86
CA LYS A 318 38.97 -10.06 13.47
C LYS A 318 39.52 -11.48 13.27
N GLY A 319 39.12 -12.12 12.17
CA GLY A 319 39.65 -13.42 11.76
C GLY A 319 41.15 -13.37 11.42
N LYS A 320 41.84 -14.50 11.54
CA LYS A 320 43.26 -14.59 11.18
C LYS A 320 43.45 -14.48 9.66
N PRO A 321 44.59 -13.96 9.19
CA PRO A 321 44.90 -13.94 7.76
C PRO A 321 44.80 -15.35 7.15
N GLY A 322 44.06 -15.47 6.04
CA GLY A 322 43.86 -16.76 5.34
C GLY A 322 42.68 -17.61 5.85
N GLU A 323 42.04 -17.23 6.96
CA GLU A 323 40.81 -17.87 7.43
C GLU A 323 39.55 -17.16 6.90
N ALA A 324 38.41 -17.85 6.94
CA ALA A 324 37.11 -17.24 6.66
C ALA A 324 36.83 -16.08 7.63
N ARG A 325 36.02 -15.12 7.19
CA ARG A 325 35.64 -13.93 7.96
C ARG A 325 35.11 -14.33 9.34
N ASP A 326 35.63 -13.68 10.36
CA ASP A 326 35.22 -13.82 11.75
C ASP A 326 35.08 -12.43 12.38
N GLY A 327 34.30 -12.35 13.44
CA GLY A 327 33.80 -11.09 13.96
C GLY A 327 32.82 -11.25 15.09
N LEU A 328 32.39 -10.14 15.68
CA LEU A 328 31.28 -10.17 16.62
C LEU A 328 29.95 -10.31 15.88
N GLU A 329 29.04 -11.09 16.46
CA GLU A 329 27.69 -11.24 15.95
C GLU A 329 26.81 -10.08 16.46
N VAL A 330 26.09 -9.44 15.55
CA VAL A 330 25.02 -8.52 15.87
C VAL A 330 23.72 -9.28 15.64
N LYS A 331 23.13 -9.79 16.72
CA LYS A 331 21.87 -10.55 16.66
C LYS A 331 20.73 -9.59 16.94
N ASP A 332 19.83 -9.45 15.98
CA ASP A 332 18.69 -8.54 16.10
C ASP A 332 19.10 -7.11 16.49
N GLY A 333 20.15 -6.58 15.86
CA GLY A 333 20.65 -5.25 16.16
C GLY A 333 21.44 -5.09 17.46
N CYS A 334 21.60 -6.15 18.27
CA CYS A 334 22.38 -6.09 19.51
C CYS A 334 23.65 -6.95 19.48
N ILE A 335 24.68 -6.48 20.17
CA ILE A 335 25.86 -7.29 20.52
C ILE A 335 25.68 -7.83 21.94
N THR A 336 26.00 -9.10 22.17
CA THR A 336 25.90 -9.71 23.50
C THR A 336 27.28 -9.93 24.11
N PHE A 337 27.43 -9.53 25.37
CA PHE A 337 28.57 -9.86 26.21
C PHE A 337 28.09 -10.64 27.43
N VAL A 338 28.92 -11.59 27.87
CA VAL A 338 28.67 -12.36 29.08
C VAL A 338 29.46 -11.77 30.22
N VAL A 339 28.78 -11.44 31.31
CA VAL A 339 29.37 -10.82 32.50
C VAL A 339 29.19 -11.78 33.67
N LEU A 340 30.30 -12.11 34.34
CA LEU A 340 30.35 -13.11 35.41
C LEU A 340 31.23 -12.62 36.57
N PRO A 341 30.99 -13.06 37.81
CA PRO A 341 31.94 -12.86 38.90
C PRO A 341 33.19 -13.73 38.68
N LYS A 342 34.36 -13.21 39.05
CA LYS A 342 35.61 -13.96 39.03
C LYS A 342 35.56 -15.13 40.00
N GLY A 343 36.09 -16.27 39.57
CA GLY A 343 36.23 -17.45 40.42
C GLY A 343 35.52 -18.67 39.86
N GLY A 344 34.73 -19.35 40.71
CA GLY A 344 34.12 -20.64 40.39
C GLY A 344 33.13 -20.58 39.24
N GLU A 345 32.23 -19.59 39.24
CA GLU A 345 31.21 -19.43 38.19
C GLU A 345 31.83 -19.08 36.82
N GLU A 346 32.85 -18.21 36.80
CA GLU A 346 33.64 -17.95 35.59
C GLU A 346 34.24 -19.25 35.04
N ALA A 347 34.91 -20.05 35.89
CA ALA A 347 35.57 -21.28 35.47
C ALA A 347 34.57 -22.30 34.91
N LYS A 348 33.45 -22.50 35.61
CA LYS A 348 32.38 -23.42 35.22
C LYS A 348 31.78 -23.04 33.86
N TRP A 349 31.41 -21.76 33.69
CA TRP A 349 30.82 -21.29 32.44
C TRP A 349 31.78 -21.41 31.25
N VAL A 350 33.07 -21.07 31.44
CA VAL A 350 34.09 -21.21 30.39
C VAL A 350 34.29 -22.69 29.99
N GLU A 351 34.20 -23.62 30.94
CA GLU A 351 34.33 -25.05 30.67
C GLU A 351 33.12 -25.59 29.88
N GLU A 352 31.90 -25.20 30.26
CA GLU A 352 30.66 -25.52 29.54
C GLU A 352 30.67 -24.96 28.10
N PHE A 353 31.18 -23.73 27.93
CA PHE A 353 31.35 -23.13 26.62
C PHE A 353 32.31 -23.92 25.71
N LYS A 354 33.43 -24.40 26.26
CA LYS A 354 34.39 -25.22 25.48
C LYS A 354 33.76 -26.53 25.02
N LYS A 355 32.97 -27.20 25.88
CA LYS A 355 32.26 -28.43 25.53
C LYS A 355 31.26 -28.23 24.39
N THR A 356 30.51 -27.13 24.41
CA THR A 356 29.52 -26.78 23.36
C THR A 356 30.14 -26.28 22.05
N ARG A 357 31.45 -26.00 22.04
CA ARG A 357 32.20 -25.65 20.83
C ARG A 357 32.71 -26.88 20.07
N GLU A 358 33.03 -27.95 20.78
CA GLU A 358 33.66 -29.16 20.24
C GLU A 358 32.65 -30.22 19.77
N GLY A 359 31.41 -30.15 20.25
CA GLY A 359 30.24 -30.84 19.67
C GLY A 359 29.53 -29.97 18.64
#